data_AF-A0A258SFD0-F1
#
_entry.id   AF-A0A258SFD0-F1
#
_cell.length_a   1.000
_cell.length_b   1.000
_cell.length_c   1.000
_cell.angle_alpha   90.00
_cell.angle_beta   90.00
_cell.angle_gamma   90.00
#
_symmetry.space_group_name_H-M   'P 1'
#
loop_
_entity.id
_entity.type
_entity.pdbx_description
1 polymer ?
#
loop_
_entity_poly.entity_id
_entity_poly.type
_entity_poly.pdbx_seq_one_letter_code
_entity_poly.pdbx_strand_id
1 'polypeptide(L)'
;MSKSLFVVLMGSVALALGGNAPSPNLCQQAKTVLPQLACAESANGVALAGDTARAQRLIELADAGVVRFKEYFGRQALRYAIAEGPDALVPSESVGALRRAGFPVVLPWISPKVYREQVEQSIRRGLTARMTGRPQEEIDAAVQKTVEQQTNPERLARTELATVSHELGHYWFWQGYWPKSTLSEEKHYGGPSPDWLDEMSAVLMEAPVSFNDRVKQFGQRYATYRADPQKADENTRLTVDLVNFLSETHPAHQQVKLLSQQVSGDLKKDSFKAMVFTGEEARKIAEGGARFYLQSAVASQYLIDRTGNRQIFARIAEAFARGETMAEWLANKEPKGKLPRDLKALQADWLSWLDQRFPAEPAKAA
;
A
#
# COMPACT_ATOMS: atom_id res chain seq x y z
N MET A 1 76.02 19.34 31.07
CA MET A 1 75.82 18.08 30.33
C MET A 1 74.38 18.01 29.85
N SER A 2 74.22 17.79 28.55
CA SER A 2 73.02 17.60 27.72
C SER A 2 71.78 18.47 27.93
N LYS A 3 71.61 19.44 27.01
CA LYS A 3 70.32 19.95 26.54
C LYS A 3 69.68 18.88 25.65
N SER A 4 68.49 18.39 26.00
CA SER A 4 67.66 17.57 25.09
C SER A 4 66.38 18.31 24.73
N LEU A 5 66.27 18.52 23.42
CA LEU A 5 65.17 19.07 22.65
C LEU A 5 63.90 18.23 22.86
N PHE A 6 62.79 18.84 23.30
CA PHE A 6 61.46 18.25 23.16
C PHE A 6 60.89 18.69 21.81
N VAL A 7 60.85 17.75 20.86
CA VAL A 7 60.16 17.91 19.59
C VAL A 7 58.66 17.74 19.84
N VAL A 8 57.89 18.80 19.66
CA VAL A 8 56.42 18.74 19.62
C VAL A 8 56.02 18.27 18.23
N LEU A 9 55.57 17.01 18.13
CA LEU A 9 54.94 16.49 16.92
C LEU A 9 53.48 17.00 16.89
N MET A 10 53.21 18.05 16.12
CA MET A 10 51.84 18.40 15.75
C MET A 10 51.35 17.41 14.71
N GLY A 11 50.60 16.40 15.16
CA GLY A 11 49.86 15.50 14.28
C GLY A 11 48.65 16.22 13.70
N SER A 12 48.76 16.63 12.43
CA SER A 12 47.63 17.11 11.64
C SER A 12 46.66 15.96 11.40
N VAL A 13 45.50 15.99 12.08
CA VAL A 13 44.37 15.13 11.74
C VAL A 13 43.83 15.61 10.40
N ALA A 14 44.16 14.89 9.33
CA ALA A 14 43.50 15.05 8.05
C ALA A 14 42.05 14.59 8.22
N LEU A 15 41.13 15.56 8.32
CA LEU A 15 39.70 15.35 8.11
C LEU A 15 39.55 14.83 6.68
N ALA A 16 39.41 13.52 6.55
CA ALA A 16 38.92 12.91 5.34
C ALA A 16 37.47 13.40 5.13
N LEU A 17 37.34 14.48 4.36
CA LEU A 17 36.09 14.82 3.70
C LEU A 17 35.74 13.61 2.84
N GLY A 18 34.83 12.78 3.35
CA GLY A 18 34.19 11.74 2.56
C GLY A 18 33.49 12.43 1.40
N GLY A 19 34.16 12.47 0.25
CA GLY A 19 33.54 12.90 -0.99
C GLY A 19 32.32 12.03 -1.21
N ASN A 20 31.15 12.68 -1.27
CA ASN A 20 29.95 12.07 -1.83
C ASN A 20 30.35 11.51 -3.19
N ALA A 21 30.46 10.18 -3.31
CA ALA A 21 30.46 9.54 -4.61
C ALA A 21 29.23 10.10 -5.36
N PRO A 22 29.36 10.56 -6.62
CA PRO A 22 28.21 11.03 -7.37
C PRO A 22 27.17 9.92 -7.33
N SER A 23 25.97 10.24 -6.82
CA SER A 23 24.84 9.32 -6.90
C SER A 23 24.78 8.79 -8.34
N PRO A 24 24.69 7.46 -8.55
CA PRO A 24 24.50 6.94 -9.89
C PRO A 24 23.31 7.67 -10.49
N ASN A 25 23.47 8.25 -11.68
CA ASN A 25 22.41 8.95 -12.40
C ASN A 25 21.30 7.93 -12.72
N LEU A 26 20.34 7.80 -11.80
CA LEU A 26 19.34 6.74 -11.80
C LEU A 26 18.43 6.93 -13.02
N CYS A 27 18.13 8.18 -13.36
CA CYS A 27 17.41 8.51 -14.57
C CYS A 27 18.15 8.04 -15.83
N GLN A 28 19.46 8.25 -15.92
CA GLN A 28 20.25 7.72 -17.04
C GLN A 28 20.15 6.21 -17.13
N GLN A 29 20.24 5.50 -15.99
CA GLN A 29 20.11 4.05 -15.92
C GLN A 29 18.72 3.58 -16.39
N ALA A 30 17.67 4.21 -15.90
CA ALA A 30 16.29 3.85 -16.20
C ALA A 30 15.90 4.17 -17.67
N LYS A 31 16.42 5.26 -18.22
CA LYS A 31 16.21 5.66 -19.63
C LYS A 31 16.93 4.75 -20.64
N THR A 32 17.81 3.85 -20.20
CA THR A 32 18.30 2.78 -21.10
C THR A 32 17.20 1.78 -21.45
N VAL A 33 16.16 1.68 -20.61
CA VAL A 33 15.02 0.77 -20.80
C VAL A 33 13.82 1.49 -21.43
N LEU A 34 13.49 2.69 -20.93
CA LEU A 34 12.36 3.49 -21.40
C LEU A 34 12.83 4.89 -21.85
N PRO A 35 13.60 4.99 -22.96
CA PRO A 35 14.23 6.24 -23.39
C PRO A 35 13.24 7.34 -23.78
N GLN A 36 12.02 6.96 -24.18
CA GLN A 36 10.96 7.83 -24.64
C GLN A 36 10.25 8.61 -23.50
N LEU A 37 10.41 8.19 -22.25
CA LEU A 37 9.74 8.81 -21.11
C LEU A 37 10.62 9.91 -20.49
N ALA A 38 9.96 10.93 -19.95
CA ALA A 38 10.60 11.86 -19.04
C ALA A 38 10.92 11.14 -17.73
N CYS A 39 11.94 11.63 -17.03
CA CYS A 39 12.41 11.02 -15.79
C CYS A 39 12.64 12.07 -14.72
N ALA A 40 12.24 11.74 -13.49
CA ALA A 40 12.64 12.41 -12.26
C ALA A 40 13.25 11.37 -11.32
N GLU A 41 14.24 11.76 -10.52
CA GLU A 41 14.94 10.87 -9.59
C GLU A 41 14.99 11.47 -8.19
N SER A 42 15.08 10.58 -7.20
CA SER A 42 15.40 10.89 -5.81
C SER A 42 16.63 10.09 -5.37
N ALA A 43 16.99 10.20 -4.09
CA ALA A 43 18.07 9.39 -3.53
C ALA A 43 17.80 7.87 -3.64
N ASN A 44 16.53 7.45 -3.66
CA ASN A 44 16.13 6.05 -3.53
C ASN A 44 15.44 5.48 -4.77
N GLY A 45 15.08 6.27 -5.78
CA GLY A 45 14.41 5.75 -6.95
C GLY A 45 14.20 6.74 -8.08
N VAL A 46 13.42 6.29 -9.07
CA VAL A 46 13.05 7.08 -10.26
C VAL A 46 11.56 6.97 -10.53
N ALA A 47 11.03 7.99 -11.20
CA ALA A 47 9.73 7.94 -11.85
C ALA A 47 9.89 8.26 -13.33
N LEU A 48 9.29 7.42 -14.18
CA LEU A 48 9.26 7.56 -15.63
C LEU A 48 7.82 7.83 -16.07
N ALA A 49 7.60 8.95 -16.75
CA ALA A 49 6.27 9.40 -17.12
C ALA A 49 6.25 10.16 -18.44
N GLY A 50 5.05 10.56 -18.89
CA GLY A 50 4.86 11.29 -20.15
C GLY A 50 5.59 12.64 -20.20
N ASP A 51 5.77 13.31 -19.05
CA ASP A 51 6.51 14.56 -18.92
C ASP A 51 7.20 14.69 -17.56
N THR A 52 8.09 15.69 -17.44
CA THR A 52 8.90 15.91 -16.22
C THR A 52 8.07 16.30 -15.02
N ALA A 53 7.00 17.09 -15.18
CA ALA A 53 6.17 17.51 -14.06
C ALA A 53 5.41 16.31 -13.48
N ARG A 54 4.94 15.41 -14.35
CA ARG A 54 4.30 14.15 -13.96
C ARG A 54 5.27 13.21 -13.27
N ALA A 55 6.47 13.03 -13.81
CA ALA A 55 7.52 12.23 -13.18
C ALA A 55 7.87 12.78 -11.79
N GLN A 56 8.01 14.11 -11.67
CA GLN A 56 8.30 14.79 -10.41
C GLN A 56 7.21 14.57 -9.37
N ARG A 57 5.93 14.62 -9.77
CA ARG A 57 4.81 14.34 -8.86
C ARG A 57 4.87 12.90 -8.32
N LEU A 58 5.15 11.92 -9.19
CA LEU A 58 5.20 10.53 -8.77
C LEU A 58 6.38 10.24 -7.82
N ILE A 59 7.54 10.85 -8.07
CA ILE A 59 8.71 10.63 -7.19
C ILE A 59 8.48 11.27 -5.80
N GLU A 60 7.84 12.43 -5.71
CA GLU A 60 7.49 13.07 -4.43
C GLU A 60 6.54 12.21 -3.57
N LEU A 61 5.54 11.58 -4.21
CA LEU A 61 4.64 10.66 -3.52
C LEU A 61 5.39 9.43 -2.99
N ALA A 62 6.30 8.88 -3.78
CA ALA A 62 7.11 7.73 -3.42
C ALA A 62 8.09 8.02 -2.28
N ASP A 63 8.80 9.15 -2.32
CA ASP A 63 9.78 9.55 -1.32
C ASP A 63 9.16 9.72 0.07
N ALA A 64 7.92 10.22 0.13
CA ALA A 64 7.19 10.28 1.39
C ALA A 64 6.98 8.88 1.98
N GLY A 65 6.75 7.86 1.14
CA GLY A 65 6.61 6.45 1.53
C GLY A 65 7.93 5.87 2.02
N VAL A 66 9.04 6.16 1.35
CA VAL A 66 10.40 5.73 1.74
C VAL A 66 10.72 6.10 3.19
N VAL A 67 10.42 7.35 3.58
CA VAL A 67 10.67 7.84 4.95
C VAL A 67 9.88 7.02 5.97
N ARG A 68 8.60 6.75 5.68
CA ARG A 68 7.71 5.97 6.55
C ARG A 68 8.11 4.50 6.61
N PHE A 69 8.61 3.92 5.52
CA PHE A 69 9.10 2.55 5.51
C PHE A 69 10.27 2.38 6.49
N LYS A 70 11.23 3.31 6.46
CA LYS A 70 12.34 3.33 7.42
C LYS A 70 11.86 3.52 8.86
N GLU A 71 10.87 4.38 9.06
CA GLU A 71 10.30 4.66 10.38
C GLU A 71 9.63 3.42 11.00
N TYR A 72 8.83 2.67 10.24
CA TYR A 72 8.05 1.54 10.73
C TYR A 72 8.73 0.18 10.62
N PHE A 73 9.72 0.03 9.74
CA PHE A 73 10.44 -1.24 9.55
C PHE A 73 11.92 -1.17 9.93
N GLY A 74 12.45 0.02 10.20
CA GLY A 74 13.88 0.19 10.55
C GLY A 74 14.84 -0.14 9.39
N ARG A 75 14.31 -0.41 8.20
CA ARG A 75 15.06 -0.79 6.99
C ARG A 75 14.98 0.31 5.95
N GLN A 76 16.04 0.47 5.17
CA GLN A 76 15.97 1.32 3.99
C GLN A 76 15.06 0.66 2.95
N ALA A 77 14.18 1.47 2.35
CA ALA A 77 13.40 1.02 1.20
C ALA A 77 14.35 0.59 0.06
N LEU A 78 14.00 -0.49 -0.63
CA LEU A 78 14.77 -0.94 -1.79
C LEU A 78 14.67 0.08 -2.92
N ARG A 79 15.70 0.14 -3.76
CA ARG A 79 15.70 1.00 -4.94
C ARG A 79 14.50 0.68 -5.82
N TYR A 80 13.82 1.71 -6.31
CA TYR A 80 12.56 1.54 -7.04
C TYR A 80 12.47 2.36 -8.32
N ALA A 81 11.64 1.89 -9.25
CA ALA A 81 11.19 2.64 -10.41
C ALA A 81 9.65 2.65 -10.47
N ILE A 82 9.04 3.83 -10.60
CA ILE A 82 7.64 3.95 -11.04
C ILE A 82 7.67 4.19 -12.55
N ALA A 83 6.89 3.45 -13.33
CA ALA A 83 6.89 3.61 -14.77
C ALA A 83 5.48 3.62 -15.35
N GLU A 84 5.11 4.73 -16.01
CA GLU A 84 3.90 4.84 -16.79
C GLU A 84 4.12 4.37 -18.23
N GLY A 85 3.14 3.68 -18.81
CA GLY A 85 3.10 3.48 -20.25
C GLY A 85 2.24 4.56 -20.93
N PRO A 86 2.60 4.98 -22.16
CA PRO A 86 1.89 6.06 -22.86
C PRO A 86 0.45 5.68 -23.23
N ASP A 87 0.21 4.40 -23.55
CA ASP A 87 -1.08 3.90 -24.07
C ASP A 87 -1.62 2.69 -23.29
N ALA A 88 -0.82 2.13 -22.37
CA ALA A 88 -1.20 1.03 -21.49
C ALA A 88 -0.30 1.04 -20.25
N LEU A 89 -0.43 0.04 -19.35
CA LEU A 89 0.64 -0.23 -18.38
C LEU A 89 1.95 -0.60 -19.10
N VAL A 90 3.09 -0.32 -18.47
CA VAL A 90 4.37 -0.78 -19.00
C VAL A 90 4.39 -2.31 -19.12
N PRO A 91 4.89 -2.88 -20.23
CA PRO A 91 4.94 -4.33 -20.41
C PRO A 91 5.81 -5.03 -19.36
N SER A 92 5.50 -6.29 -19.05
CA SER A 92 6.27 -7.11 -18.10
C SER A 92 7.74 -7.29 -18.51
N GLU A 93 8.05 -7.24 -19.81
CA GLU A 93 9.41 -7.25 -20.34
C GLU A 93 10.21 -6.01 -19.90
N SER A 94 9.59 -4.82 -19.97
CA SER A 94 10.18 -3.56 -19.53
C SER A 94 10.32 -3.51 -18.00
N VAL A 95 9.36 -4.06 -17.26
CA VAL A 95 9.46 -4.26 -15.80
C VAL A 95 10.67 -5.14 -15.47
N GLY A 96 10.82 -6.28 -16.14
CA GLY A 96 11.96 -7.17 -15.99
C GLY A 96 13.30 -6.51 -16.38
N ALA A 97 13.31 -5.65 -17.40
CA ALA A 97 14.48 -4.90 -17.82
C ALA A 97 14.89 -3.83 -16.79
N LEU A 98 13.93 -3.09 -16.22
CA LEU A 98 14.19 -2.15 -15.12
C LEU A 98 14.76 -2.85 -13.88
N ARG A 99 14.25 -4.05 -13.55
CA ARG A 99 14.83 -4.89 -12.49
C ARG A 99 16.28 -5.25 -12.74
N ARG A 100 16.60 -5.73 -13.94
CA ARG A 100 17.98 -6.03 -14.34
C ARG A 100 18.86 -4.78 -14.37
N ALA A 101 18.26 -3.62 -14.64
CA ALA A 101 18.91 -2.32 -14.54
C ALA A 101 19.04 -1.80 -13.11
N GLY A 102 18.83 -2.63 -12.07
CA GLY A 102 19.12 -2.26 -10.69
C GLY A 102 17.95 -1.66 -9.89
N PHE A 103 16.73 -1.73 -10.42
CA PHE A 103 15.50 -1.34 -9.72
C PHE A 103 14.73 -2.58 -9.27
N PRO A 104 15.07 -3.24 -8.15
CA PRO A 104 14.40 -4.47 -7.71
C PRO A 104 12.88 -4.30 -7.53
N VAL A 105 12.46 -3.13 -7.02
CA VAL A 105 11.07 -2.72 -6.99
C VAL A 105 10.73 -1.95 -8.26
N VAL A 106 9.70 -2.39 -8.96
CA VAL A 106 9.16 -1.66 -10.11
C VAL A 106 7.65 -1.62 -9.95
N LEU A 107 7.09 -0.41 -9.96
CA LEU A 107 5.65 -0.18 -9.92
C LEU A 107 5.19 0.27 -11.32
N PRO A 108 4.58 -0.63 -12.12
CA PRO A 108 3.82 -0.23 -13.29
C PRO A 108 2.67 0.68 -12.88
N TRP A 109 2.60 1.88 -13.48
CA TRP A 109 1.57 2.85 -13.14
C TRP A 109 0.74 3.23 -14.36
N ILE A 110 -0.54 3.50 -14.16
CA ILE A 110 -1.42 3.97 -15.25
C ILE A 110 -1.25 5.48 -15.42
N SER A 111 -1.03 5.92 -16.66
CA SER A 111 -1.01 7.35 -16.96
C SER A 111 -2.42 7.95 -16.84
N PRO A 112 -2.56 9.27 -16.58
CA PRO A 112 -3.87 9.92 -16.55
C PRO A 112 -4.70 9.72 -17.83
N LYS A 113 -4.02 9.67 -18.99
CA LYS A 113 -4.64 9.35 -20.29
C LYS A 113 -5.25 7.95 -20.27
N VAL A 114 -4.45 6.94 -19.96
CA VAL A 114 -4.88 5.54 -19.92
C VAL A 114 -5.98 5.34 -18.87
N TYR A 115 -5.87 5.97 -17.70
CA TYR A 115 -6.91 5.94 -16.68
C TYR A 115 -8.25 6.49 -17.19
N ARG A 116 -8.23 7.65 -17.87
CA ARG A 116 -9.44 8.25 -18.43
C ARG A 116 -10.09 7.34 -19.48
N GLU A 117 -9.29 6.76 -20.37
CA GLU A 117 -9.78 5.83 -21.40
C GLU A 117 -10.43 4.59 -20.79
N GLN A 118 -9.81 3.99 -19.77
CA GLN A 118 -10.38 2.83 -19.07
C GLN A 118 -11.69 3.18 -18.34
N VAL A 119 -11.74 4.34 -17.67
CA VAL A 119 -12.93 4.83 -16.98
C VAL A 119 -14.06 5.07 -17.99
N GLU A 120 -13.78 5.70 -19.13
CA GLU A 120 -14.77 5.91 -20.19
C GLU A 120 -15.33 4.58 -20.71
N GLN A 121 -14.47 3.63 -21.06
CA GLN A 121 -14.92 2.33 -21.55
C GLN A 121 -15.81 1.62 -20.53
N SER A 122 -15.47 1.68 -19.24
CA SER A 122 -16.26 1.08 -18.16
C SER A 122 -17.62 1.75 -17.99
N ILE A 123 -17.63 3.09 -17.93
CA ILE A 123 -18.86 3.89 -17.80
C ILE A 123 -19.77 3.67 -19.01
N ARG A 124 -19.21 3.69 -20.23
CA ARG A 124 -19.94 3.47 -21.47
C ARG A 124 -20.66 2.13 -21.46
N ARG A 125 -19.96 1.04 -21.13
CA ARG A 125 -20.59 -0.29 -20.98
C ARG A 125 -21.74 -0.28 -19.96
N GLY A 126 -21.52 0.31 -18.79
CA GLY A 126 -22.52 0.36 -17.72
C GLY A 126 -23.76 1.18 -18.09
N LEU A 127 -23.58 2.34 -18.73
CA LEU A 127 -24.66 3.23 -19.14
C LEU A 127 -25.42 2.68 -20.35
N THR A 128 -24.74 2.15 -21.36
CA THR A 128 -25.41 1.50 -22.51
C THR A 128 -26.33 0.38 -22.04
N ALA A 129 -25.91 -0.46 -21.07
CA ALA A 129 -26.76 -1.51 -20.52
C ALA A 129 -27.98 -0.95 -19.76
N ARG A 130 -27.79 0.08 -18.92
CA ARG A 130 -28.85 0.69 -18.10
C ARG A 130 -29.84 1.54 -18.90
N MET A 131 -29.38 2.12 -20.01
CA MET A 131 -30.15 3.04 -20.86
C MET A 131 -30.62 2.37 -22.16
N THR A 132 -30.79 1.04 -22.14
CA THR A 132 -31.26 0.27 -23.31
C THR A 132 -32.55 0.89 -23.87
N GLY A 133 -32.56 1.16 -25.18
CA GLY A 133 -33.70 1.79 -25.88
C GLY A 133 -33.69 3.33 -25.89
N ARG A 134 -32.73 3.99 -25.25
CA ARG A 134 -32.51 5.44 -25.37
C ARG A 134 -31.73 5.78 -26.65
N PRO A 135 -31.87 7.01 -27.19
CA PRO A 135 -31.04 7.51 -28.28
C PRO A 135 -29.54 7.47 -27.93
N GLN A 136 -28.70 7.15 -28.91
CA GLN A 136 -27.24 7.06 -28.70
C GLN A 136 -26.64 8.38 -28.21
N GLU A 137 -27.15 9.51 -28.69
CA GLU A 137 -26.73 10.84 -28.25
C GLU A 137 -26.97 11.09 -26.75
N GLU A 138 -28.08 10.59 -26.20
CA GLU A 138 -28.35 10.68 -24.76
C GLU A 138 -27.38 9.82 -23.95
N ILE A 139 -27.03 8.64 -24.46
CA ILE A 139 -26.05 7.74 -23.84
C ILE A 139 -24.67 8.41 -23.86
N ASP A 140 -24.25 8.96 -24.99
CA ASP A 140 -22.95 9.61 -25.16
C ASP A 140 -22.79 10.83 -24.25
N ALA A 141 -23.82 11.67 -24.15
CA ALA A 141 -23.84 12.81 -23.24
C ALA A 141 -23.74 12.38 -21.76
N ALA A 142 -24.43 11.30 -21.38
CA ALA A 142 -24.37 10.75 -20.03
C ALA A 142 -22.98 10.15 -19.71
N VAL A 143 -22.37 9.48 -20.69
CA VAL A 143 -20.99 8.95 -20.58
C VAL A 143 -20.02 10.10 -20.36
N GLN A 144 -20.02 11.11 -21.22
CA GLN A 144 -19.10 12.24 -21.13
C GLN A 144 -19.18 12.92 -19.77
N LYS A 145 -20.40 13.27 -19.32
CA LYS A 145 -20.62 13.91 -18.01
C LYS A 145 -20.07 13.06 -16.86
N THR A 146 -20.31 11.75 -16.89
CA THR A 146 -19.86 10.84 -15.82
C THR A 146 -18.34 10.68 -15.85
N VAL A 147 -17.72 10.58 -17.03
CA VAL A 147 -16.26 10.51 -17.20
C VAL A 147 -15.59 11.77 -16.64
N GLU A 148 -16.10 12.95 -16.97
CA GLU A 148 -15.56 14.22 -16.45
C GLU A 148 -15.62 14.29 -14.93
N GLN A 149 -16.70 13.81 -14.31
CA GLN A 149 -16.82 13.74 -12.86
C GLN A 149 -15.86 12.73 -12.22
N GLN A 150 -15.70 11.55 -12.83
CA GLN A 150 -14.84 10.48 -12.28
C GLN A 150 -13.35 10.74 -12.50
N THR A 151 -12.99 11.42 -13.58
CA THR A 151 -11.60 11.70 -13.98
C THR A 151 -11.14 13.10 -13.62
N ASN A 152 -11.87 13.78 -12.72
CA ASN A 152 -11.50 15.09 -12.20
C ASN A 152 -10.05 15.05 -11.62
N PRO A 153 -9.17 16.00 -12.00
CA PRO A 153 -7.78 16.05 -11.54
C PRO A 153 -7.59 16.03 -10.02
N GLU A 154 -8.46 16.69 -9.25
CA GLU A 154 -8.38 16.70 -7.78
C GLU A 154 -8.70 15.32 -7.20
N ARG A 155 -9.65 14.59 -7.80
CA ARG A 155 -9.97 13.22 -7.40
C ARG A 155 -8.78 12.31 -7.70
N LEU A 156 -8.20 12.41 -8.89
CA LEU A 156 -7.01 11.65 -9.26
C LEU A 156 -5.85 11.94 -8.29
N ALA A 157 -5.57 13.21 -8.02
CA ALA A 157 -4.50 13.61 -7.11
C ALA A 157 -4.70 13.08 -5.68
N ARG A 158 -5.93 13.03 -5.17
CA ARG A 158 -6.25 12.41 -3.87
C ARG A 158 -6.07 10.90 -3.89
N THR A 159 -6.48 10.24 -4.96
CA THR A 159 -6.27 8.79 -5.13
C THR A 159 -4.78 8.47 -5.16
N GLU A 160 -4.00 9.17 -5.98
CA GLU A 160 -2.55 8.94 -6.07
C GLU A 160 -1.82 9.21 -4.76
N LEU A 161 -2.24 10.24 -4.02
CA LEU A 161 -1.70 10.54 -2.69
C LEU A 161 -1.89 9.38 -1.70
N ALA A 162 -2.97 8.62 -1.83
CA ALA A 162 -3.19 7.42 -1.03
C ALA A 162 -2.47 6.20 -1.62
N THR A 163 -2.49 6.02 -2.94
CA THR A 163 -2.18 4.73 -3.56
C THR A 163 -0.72 4.56 -3.98
N VAL A 164 -0.01 5.59 -4.46
CA VAL A 164 1.35 5.39 -5.01
C VAL A 164 2.32 4.82 -3.97
N SER A 165 2.37 5.43 -2.79
CA SER A 165 3.25 4.95 -1.72
C SER A 165 2.70 3.69 -1.04
N HIS A 166 1.38 3.48 -1.07
CA HIS A 166 0.74 2.24 -0.60
C HIS A 166 1.20 1.04 -1.43
N GLU A 167 1.09 1.10 -2.75
CA GLU A 167 1.53 0.02 -3.64
C GLU A 167 3.03 -0.25 -3.50
N LEU A 168 3.85 0.81 -3.46
CA LEU A 168 5.28 0.66 -3.18
C LEU A 168 5.55 0.02 -1.81
N GLY A 169 4.70 0.26 -0.81
CA GLY A 169 4.75 -0.36 0.51
C GLY A 169 4.68 -1.88 0.44
N HIS A 170 3.70 -2.42 -0.29
CA HIS A 170 3.65 -3.85 -0.60
C HIS A 170 5.00 -4.28 -1.20
N TYR A 171 5.50 -3.56 -2.22
CA TYR A 171 6.71 -3.96 -2.93
C TYR A 171 7.98 -3.97 -2.09
N TRP A 172 8.20 -2.94 -1.28
CA TRP A 172 9.34 -2.88 -0.37
C TRP A 172 9.27 -3.94 0.71
N PHE A 173 8.06 -4.27 1.17
CA PHE A 173 7.85 -5.23 2.22
C PHE A 173 8.19 -6.66 1.79
N TRP A 174 7.46 -7.23 0.82
CA TRP A 174 7.71 -8.62 0.41
C TRP A 174 9.12 -8.85 -0.14
N GLN A 175 9.68 -7.94 -0.94
CA GLN A 175 11.04 -8.09 -1.47
C GLN A 175 12.10 -7.93 -0.38
N GLY A 176 11.86 -7.08 0.62
CA GLY A 176 12.78 -6.84 1.72
C GLY A 176 12.87 -7.99 2.72
N TYR A 177 11.78 -8.75 2.91
CA TYR A 177 11.71 -9.84 3.89
C TYR A 177 11.70 -11.24 3.26
N TRP A 178 11.27 -11.39 2.01
CA TRP A 178 11.27 -12.64 1.25
C TRP A 178 11.91 -12.51 -0.14
N PRO A 179 13.20 -12.13 -0.23
CA PRO A 179 13.87 -11.84 -1.51
C PRO A 179 14.02 -13.05 -2.44
N LYS A 180 13.83 -14.27 -1.93
CA LYS A 180 13.91 -15.53 -2.69
C LYS A 180 12.53 -16.07 -3.09
N SER A 181 11.45 -15.36 -2.77
CA SER A 181 10.11 -15.77 -3.14
C SER A 181 9.98 -15.83 -4.67
N THR A 182 9.47 -16.95 -5.18
CA THR A 182 9.16 -17.14 -6.60
C THR A 182 7.71 -16.80 -6.93
N LEU A 183 6.97 -16.24 -5.97
CA LEU A 183 5.58 -15.82 -6.18
C LEU A 183 5.56 -14.71 -7.24
N SER A 184 4.78 -14.93 -8.30
CA SER A 184 4.64 -13.97 -9.40
C SER A 184 3.79 -12.78 -8.95
N GLU A 185 4.13 -11.58 -9.45
CA GLU A 185 3.34 -10.36 -9.24
C GLU A 185 1.88 -10.53 -9.67
N GLU A 186 1.61 -11.40 -10.64
CA GLU A 186 0.27 -11.71 -11.13
C GLU A 186 -0.65 -12.35 -10.07
N LYS A 187 -0.11 -12.79 -8.94
CA LYS A 187 -0.85 -13.22 -7.75
C LYS A 187 -0.76 -12.14 -6.68
N HIS A 188 -1.27 -10.94 -6.99
CA HIS A 188 -1.58 -9.97 -5.94
C HIS A 188 -2.59 -10.61 -4.98
N TYR A 189 -2.30 -10.49 -3.68
CA TYR A 189 -2.88 -11.22 -2.54
C TYR A 189 -2.34 -12.67 -2.39
N GLY A 190 -1.77 -12.99 -1.22
CA GLY A 190 -1.07 -14.25 -0.98
C GLY A 190 0.42 -14.24 -1.31
N GLY A 191 1.09 -13.08 -1.16
CA GLY A 191 2.54 -13.03 -1.01
C GLY A 191 3.03 -13.99 0.10
N PRO A 192 4.34 -14.13 0.32
CA PRO A 192 4.84 -15.04 1.35
C PRO A 192 4.52 -14.54 2.79
N SER A 193 4.02 -13.30 2.92
CA SER A 193 3.45 -12.73 4.14
C SER A 193 1.96 -13.07 4.26
N PRO A 194 1.42 -13.20 5.49
CA PRO A 194 -0.02 -13.09 5.70
C PRO A 194 -0.57 -11.77 5.14
N ASP A 195 -1.79 -11.84 4.58
CA ASP A 195 -2.45 -10.72 3.93
C ASP A 195 -2.60 -9.49 4.83
N TRP A 196 -2.90 -9.68 6.11
CA TRP A 196 -3.06 -8.58 7.06
C TRP A 196 -1.77 -7.77 7.27
N LEU A 197 -0.62 -8.46 7.25
CA LEU A 197 0.68 -7.82 7.49
C LEU A 197 1.19 -7.14 6.23
N ASP A 198 0.93 -7.74 5.07
CA ASP A 198 1.21 -7.12 3.77
C ASP A 198 0.39 -5.84 3.59
N GLU A 199 -0.92 -5.90 3.83
CA GLU A 199 -1.80 -4.74 3.80
C GLU A 199 -1.40 -3.67 4.83
N MET A 200 -1.12 -4.08 6.07
CA MET A 200 -0.66 -3.15 7.09
C MET A 200 0.64 -2.45 6.68
N SER A 201 1.55 -3.16 6.01
CA SER A 201 2.78 -2.57 5.48
C SER A 201 2.49 -1.45 4.48
N ALA A 202 1.51 -1.64 3.60
CA ALA A 202 1.08 -0.67 2.60
C ALA A 202 0.31 0.51 3.20
N VAL A 203 -0.63 0.26 4.11
CA VAL A 203 -1.39 1.30 4.83
C VAL A 203 -0.47 2.21 5.64
N LEU A 204 0.57 1.68 6.28
CA LEU A 204 1.59 2.50 6.96
C LEU A 204 2.36 3.41 5.98
N MET A 205 2.39 3.04 4.70
CA MET A 205 2.93 3.84 3.60
C MET A 205 1.88 4.75 2.98
N GLU A 206 0.74 5.04 3.61
CA GLU A 206 -0.18 6.09 3.15
C GLU A 206 0.08 7.46 3.77
N ALA A 207 -0.20 8.52 3.02
CA ALA A 207 -0.07 9.89 3.52
C ALA A 207 -0.86 10.08 4.84
N PRO A 208 -0.37 10.90 5.79
CA PRO A 208 -1.01 11.05 7.10
C PRO A 208 -2.50 11.42 7.03
N VAL A 209 -2.90 12.21 6.04
CA VAL A 209 -4.32 12.54 5.83
C VAL A 209 -5.18 11.31 5.50
N SER A 210 -4.70 10.42 4.63
CA SER A 210 -5.38 9.19 4.25
C SER A 210 -5.43 8.20 5.42
N PHE A 211 -4.29 8.00 6.09
CA PHE A 211 -4.20 7.14 7.27
C PHE A 211 -5.14 7.60 8.39
N ASN A 212 -5.17 8.91 8.69
CA ASN A 212 -6.04 9.47 9.72
C ASN A 212 -7.52 9.37 9.35
N ASP A 213 -7.87 9.50 8.06
CA ASP A 213 -9.25 9.29 7.62
C ASP A 213 -9.69 7.85 7.83
N ARG A 214 -8.82 6.86 7.59
CA ARG A 214 -9.09 5.45 7.95
C ARG A 214 -9.31 5.27 9.44
N VAL A 215 -8.46 5.84 10.28
CA VAL A 215 -8.63 5.78 11.76
C VAL A 215 -9.96 6.41 12.18
N LYS A 216 -10.35 7.53 11.58
CA LYS A 216 -11.64 8.19 11.83
C LYS A 216 -12.82 7.31 11.42
N GLN A 217 -12.78 6.75 10.21
CA GLN A 217 -13.83 5.86 9.71
C GLN A 217 -13.95 4.58 10.56
N PHE A 218 -12.83 4.02 11.03
CA PHE A 218 -12.85 2.92 11.99
C PHE A 218 -13.59 3.35 13.27
N GLY A 219 -13.22 4.50 13.85
CA GLY A 219 -13.84 5.01 15.07
C GLY A 219 -15.36 5.20 14.94
N GLN A 220 -15.83 5.66 13.77
CA GLN A 220 -17.27 5.77 13.46
C GLN A 220 -17.96 4.40 13.45
N ARG A 221 -17.37 3.39 12.80
CA ARG A 221 -17.91 2.02 12.79
C ARG A 221 -17.90 1.41 14.18
N TYR A 222 -16.85 1.66 14.94
CA TYR A 222 -16.73 1.17 16.30
C TYR A 222 -17.73 1.82 17.26
N ALA A 223 -18.05 3.11 17.09
CA ALA A 223 -19.13 3.75 17.82
C ALA A 223 -20.48 3.08 17.55
N THR A 224 -20.78 2.74 16.28
CA THR A 224 -21.96 1.95 15.91
C THR A 224 -21.96 0.57 16.56
N TYR A 225 -20.82 -0.14 16.53
CA TYR A 225 -20.66 -1.42 17.20
C TYR A 225 -20.96 -1.33 18.71
N ARG A 226 -20.38 -0.34 19.40
CA ARG A 226 -20.54 -0.18 20.85
C ARG A 226 -21.98 0.18 21.23
N ALA A 227 -22.67 0.97 20.42
CA ALA A 227 -24.03 1.40 20.70
C ALA A 227 -25.00 0.21 20.80
N ASP A 228 -24.88 -0.78 19.92
CA ASP A 228 -25.66 -2.02 19.97
C ASP A 228 -24.93 -3.16 19.23
N PRO A 229 -24.07 -3.94 19.94
CA PRO A 229 -23.31 -5.03 19.32
C PRO A 229 -24.20 -6.12 18.69
N GLN A 230 -25.44 -6.28 19.17
CA GLN A 230 -26.36 -7.30 18.67
C GLN A 230 -27.01 -6.90 17.35
N LYS A 231 -27.13 -5.59 17.07
CA LYS A 231 -27.67 -5.06 15.81
C LYS A 231 -26.60 -4.68 14.80
N ALA A 232 -25.33 -4.69 15.18
CA ALA A 232 -24.23 -4.41 14.27
C ALA A 232 -24.21 -5.41 13.10
N ASP A 233 -24.12 -4.89 11.88
CA ASP A 233 -23.93 -5.73 10.70
C ASP A 233 -22.62 -6.54 10.78
N GLU A 234 -22.51 -7.55 9.92
CA GLU A 234 -21.34 -8.44 9.90
C GLU A 234 -20.03 -7.69 9.71
N ASN A 235 -19.94 -6.74 8.78
CA ASN A 235 -18.73 -5.97 8.53
C ASN A 235 -18.33 -5.14 9.76
N THR A 236 -19.30 -4.59 10.49
CA THR A 236 -19.09 -3.83 11.72
C THR A 236 -18.60 -4.74 12.85
N ARG A 237 -19.18 -5.93 13.01
CA ARG A 237 -18.69 -6.92 13.99
C ARG A 237 -17.28 -7.41 13.66
N LEU A 238 -17.02 -7.72 12.39
CA LEU A 238 -15.69 -8.13 11.93
C LEU A 238 -14.65 -7.01 12.03
N THR A 239 -15.06 -5.73 12.03
CA THR A 239 -14.15 -4.58 12.18
C THR A 239 -13.44 -4.58 13.54
N VAL A 240 -14.06 -5.14 14.58
CA VAL A 240 -13.49 -5.18 15.93
C VAL A 240 -12.91 -6.55 16.30
N ASP A 241 -12.99 -7.53 15.40
CA ASP A 241 -12.45 -8.87 15.58
C ASP A 241 -11.01 -8.94 15.06
N LEU A 242 -10.07 -8.62 15.94
CA LEU A 242 -8.64 -8.59 15.63
C LEU A 242 -8.12 -10.00 15.30
N VAL A 243 -8.63 -11.04 15.97
CA VAL A 243 -8.18 -12.42 15.72
C VAL A 243 -8.62 -12.88 14.33
N ASN A 244 -9.85 -12.55 13.91
CA ASN A 244 -10.28 -12.80 12.54
C ASN A 244 -9.36 -12.05 11.55
N PHE A 245 -9.09 -10.76 11.76
CA PHE A 245 -8.20 -9.98 10.90
C PHE A 245 -6.81 -10.60 10.75
N LEU A 246 -6.23 -11.14 11.83
CA LEU A 246 -4.90 -11.77 11.82
C LEU A 246 -4.84 -13.14 11.12
N SER A 247 -5.98 -13.68 10.70
CA SER A 247 -6.09 -15.02 10.10
C SER A 247 -6.87 -15.07 8.78
N GLU A 248 -7.65 -14.04 8.48
CA GLU A 248 -8.44 -14.01 7.26
C GLU A 248 -7.58 -13.79 6.01
N THR A 249 -8.02 -14.39 4.92
CA THR A 249 -7.55 -14.03 3.58
C THR A 249 -8.15 -12.67 3.21
N HIS A 250 -7.37 -11.83 2.54
CA HIS A 250 -7.79 -10.52 2.07
C HIS A 250 -9.12 -10.65 1.30
N PRO A 251 -10.20 -9.91 1.67
CA PRO A 251 -11.49 -10.03 1.00
C PRO A 251 -11.45 -9.77 -0.51
N ALA A 252 -10.53 -8.93 -0.99
CA ALA A 252 -10.34 -8.71 -2.43
C ALA A 252 -9.68 -9.89 -3.17
N HIS A 253 -8.99 -10.81 -2.49
CA HIS A 253 -8.47 -12.04 -3.12
C HIS A 253 -9.61 -12.94 -3.61
N GLN A 254 -10.72 -13.00 -2.87
CA GLN A 254 -11.92 -13.72 -3.32
C GLN A 254 -12.45 -13.12 -4.62
N GLN A 255 -12.39 -11.79 -4.79
CA GLN A 255 -12.79 -11.11 -6.01
C GLN A 255 -11.93 -11.51 -7.22
N VAL A 256 -10.60 -11.54 -7.05
CA VAL A 256 -9.65 -11.94 -8.11
C VAL A 256 -9.84 -13.42 -8.47
N LYS A 257 -10.03 -14.29 -7.48
CA LYS A 257 -10.32 -15.72 -7.69
C LYS A 257 -11.63 -15.94 -8.44
N LEU A 258 -12.69 -15.23 -8.08
CA LEU A 258 -13.98 -15.32 -8.78
C LEU A 258 -13.91 -14.81 -10.22
N LEU A 259 -13.20 -13.69 -10.44
CA LEU A 259 -12.99 -13.15 -11.79
C LEU A 259 -12.15 -14.11 -12.67
N SER A 260 -11.06 -14.65 -12.14
CA SER A 260 -10.20 -15.60 -12.86
C SER A 260 -10.88 -16.93 -13.16
N GLN A 261 -11.68 -17.48 -12.23
CA GLN A 261 -12.44 -18.72 -12.45
C GLN A 261 -13.53 -18.58 -13.52
N GLN A 262 -14.07 -17.38 -13.72
CA GLN A 262 -15.07 -17.10 -14.77
C GLN A 262 -14.45 -16.82 -16.15
N VAL A 263 -13.15 -16.49 -16.21
CA VAL A 263 -12.41 -16.28 -17.47
C VAL A 263 -11.88 -17.61 -18.05
N SER A 264 -11.92 -18.71 -17.28
CA SER A 264 -11.58 -20.08 -17.74
C SER A 264 -12.52 -20.65 -18.82
N GLY A 265 -13.54 -19.92 -19.26
CA GLY A 265 -14.34 -20.25 -20.45
C GLY A 265 -13.81 -19.53 -21.69
N ASP A 266 -13.16 -20.29 -22.57
CA ASP A 266 -12.66 -19.95 -23.93
C ASP A 266 -12.92 -18.50 -24.41
N LEU A 267 -12.07 -17.54 -24.02
CA LEU A 267 -11.94 -16.26 -24.72
C LEU A 267 -10.49 -15.75 -24.75
N LYS A 268 -10.14 -15.15 -25.88
CA LYS A 268 -8.80 -14.69 -26.28
C LYS A 268 -8.14 -13.77 -25.25
N LYS A 269 -6.80 -13.90 -25.15
CA LYS A 269 -5.85 -13.25 -24.22
C LYS A 269 -5.86 -11.72 -24.11
N ASP A 270 -6.75 -11.00 -24.80
CA ASP A 270 -6.75 -9.53 -24.89
C ASP A 270 -7.99 -8.85 -24.28
N SER A 271 -8.78 -9.56 -23.46
CA SER A 271 -9.90 -8.92 -22.75
C SER A 271 -9.76 -9.13 -21.25
N PHE A 272 -9.17 -8.15 -20.57
CA PHE A 272 -9.41 -7.96 -19.14
C PHE A 272 -10.90 -7.62 -18.98
N LYS A 273 -11.74 -8.65 -18.84
CA LYS A 273 -13.15 -8.47 -18.48
C LYS A 273 -13.18 -7.95 -17.05
N ALA A 274 -13.12 -6.63 -16.90
CA ALA A 274 -13.59 -5.96 -15.70
C ALA A 274 -15.11 -6.20 -15.62
N MET A 275 -15.50 -7.36 -15.08
CA MET A 275 -16.88 -7.65 -14.75
C MET A 275 -17.22 -6.72 -13.58
N VAL A 276 -18.02 -5.69 -13.86
CA VAL A 276 -18.61 -4.87 -12.82
C VAL A 276 -19.56 -5.79 -12.08
N PHE A 277 -19.13 -6.36 -10.95
CA PHE A 277 -20.07 -6.96 -10.02
C PHE A 277 -21.07 -5.84 -9.66
N THR A 278 -22.32 -6.02 -10.04
CA THR A 278 -23.42 -5.13 -9.63
C THR A 278 -24.29 -5.93 -8.68
N GLY A 279 -24.72 -5.31 -7.58
CA GLY A 279 -25.54 -5.95 -6.55
C GLY A 279 -24.87 -6.11 -5.19
N GLU A 280 -25.51 -6.86 -4.31
CA GLU A 280 -25.15 -6.99 -2.90
C GLU A 280 -23.79 -7.65 -2.67
N GLU A 281 -23.42 -8.62 -3.49
CA GLU A 281 -22.14 -9.35 -3.40
C GLU A 281 -20.94 -8.43 -3.68
N ALA A 282 -21.05 -7.61 -4.73
CA ALA A 282 -20.04 -6.59 -5.07
C ALA A 282 -19.82 -5.60 -3.92
N ARG A 283 -20.94 -5.20 -3.29
CA ARG A 283 -20.95 -4.27 -2.17
C ARG A 283 -20.30 -4.93 -0.95
N LYS A 284 -20.61 -6.18 -0.63
CA LYS A 284 -19.99 -6.93 0.48
C LYS A 284 -18.49 -7.08 0.31
N ILE A 285 -18.02 -7.41 -0.89
CA ILE A 285 -16.58 -7.50 -1.20
C ILE A 285 -15.90 -6.14 -1.04
N ALA A 286 -16.49 -5.07 -1.61
CA ALA A 286 -15.95 -3.73 -1.50
C ALA A 286 -15.93 -3.23 -0.04
N GLU A 287 -16.98 -3.52 0.73
CA GLU A 287 -17.07 -3.19 2.16
C GLU A 287 -16.10 -4.02 2.99
N GLY A 288 -15.89 -5.30 2.65
CA GLY A 288 -14.92 -6.17 3.28
C GLY A 288 -13.49 -5.70 3.04
N GLY A 289 -13.16 -5.31 1.81
CA GLY A 289 -11.89 -4.66 1.47
C GLY A 289 -11.73 -3.37 2.28
N ALA A 290 -12.71 -2.46 2.22
CA ALA A 290 -12.69 -1.21 2.99
C ALA A 290 -12.41 -1.46 4.48
N ARG A 291 -13.15 -2.39 5.11
CA ARG A 291 -12.92 -2.82 6.49
C ARG A 291 -11.47 -3.25 6.74
N PHE A 292 -10.90 -4.05 5.86
CA PHE A 292 -9.54 -4.57 6.01
C PHE A 292 -8.50 -3.44 6.10
N TYR A 293 -8.59 -2.41 5.25
CA TYR A 293 -7.73 -1.23 5.35
C TYR A 293 -7.95 -0.44 6.66
N LEU A 294 -9.20 -0.31 7.12
CA LEU A 294 -9.50 0.37 8.39
C LEU A 294 -8.87 -0.36 9.57
N GLN A 295 -8.95 -1.68 9.58
CA GLN A 295 -8.33 -2.52 10.61
C GLN A 295 -6.81 -2.44 10.57
N SER A 296 -6.19 -2.51 9.39
CA SER A 296 -4.75 -2.32 9.22
C SER A 296 -4.26 -1.01 9.86
N ALA A 297 -4.96 0.11 9.62
CA ALA A 297 -4.60 1.40 10.22
C ALA A 297 -4.66 1.37 11.76
N VAL A 298 -5.77 0.90 12.33
CA VAL A 298 -5.99 0.95 13.79
C VAL A 298 -5.22 -0.14 14.54
N ALA A 299 -5.14 -1.36 14.00
CA ALA A 299 -4.34 -2.44 14.56
C ALA A 299 -2.85 -2.09 14.59
N SER A 300 -2.34 -1.35 13.60
CA SER A 300 -0.96 -0.86 13.63
C SER A 300 -0.72 0.07 14.83
N GLN A 301 -1.64 0.98 15.15
CA GLN A 301 -1.54 1.87 16.32
C GLN A 301 -1.55 1.06 17.62
N TYR A 302 -2.45 0.10 17.74
CA TYR A 302 -2.52 -0.79 18.90
C TYR A 302 -1.21 -1.56 19.13
N LEU A 303 -0.64 -2.15 18.09
CA LEU A 303 0.63 -2.88 18.18
C LEU A 303 1.78 -1.94 18.61
N ILE A 304 1.83 -0.72 18.07
CA ILE A 304 2.84 0.28 18.48
C ILE A 304 2.65 0.66 19.95
N ASP A 305 1.43 1.00 20.37
CA ASP A 305 1.12 1.43 21.73
C ASP A 305 1.45 0.35 22.77
N ARG A 306 1.12 -0.91 22.47
CA ARG A 306 1.34 -2.04 23.38
C ARG A 306 2.80 -2.46 23.46
N THR A 307 3.52 -2.40 22.34
CA THR A 307 4.93 -2.78 22.34
C THR A 307 5.86 -1.63 22.74
N GLY A 308 5.40 -0.38 22.65
CA GLY A 308 6.23 0.81 22.80
C GLY A 308 7.28 0.95 21.69
N ASN A 309 7.12 0.24 20.57
CA ASN A 309 8.10 0.17 19.49
C ASN A 309 7.44 0.39 18.13
N ARG A 310 7.76 1.52 17.48
CA ARG A 310 7.27 1.83 16.14
C ARG A 310 7.78 0.86 15.07
N GLN A 311 8.90 0.18 15.32
CA GLN A 311 9.51 -0.80 14.44
C GLN A 311 9.09 -2.24 14.73
N ILE A 312 7.98 -2.45 15.45
CA ILE A 312 7.50 -3.79 15.79
C ILE A 312 7.20 -4.64 14.55
N PHE A 313 6.74 -4.03 13.46
CA PHE A 313 6.37 -4.72 12.22
C PHE A 313 7.55 -5.44 11.58
N ALA A 314 8.77 -4.92 11.72
CA ALA A 314 9.97 -5.62 11.27
C ALA A 314 10.20 -6.94 12.01
N ARG A 315 9.97 -6.95 13.32
CA ARG A 315 10.13 -8.17 14.15
C ARG A 315 9.07 -9.20 13.83
N ILE A 316 7.82 -8.75 13.65
CA ILE A 316 6.72 -9.61 13.21
C ILE A 316 7.07 -10.21 11.85
N ALA A 317 7.45 -9.39 10.87
CA ALA A 317 7.83 -9.85 9.53
C ALA A 317 8.99 -10.84 9.56
N GLU A 318 10.02 -10.62 10.38
CA GLU A 318 11.13 -11.56 10.56
C GLU A 318 10.69 -12.90 11.16
N ALA A 319 9.73 -12.91 12.08
CA ALA A 319 9.16 -14.16 12.60
C ALA A 319 8.42 -14.93 11.52
N PHE A 320 7.57 -14.27 10.74
CA PHE A 320 6.89 -14.89 9.60
C PHE A 320 7.87 -15.36 8.51
N ALA A 321 8.95 -14.63 8.26
CA ALA A 321 9.99 -15.07 7.33
C ALA A 321 10.72 -16.33 7.79
N ARG A 322 10.75 -16.60 9.10
CA ARG A 322 11.24 -17.87 9.69
C ARG A 322 10.18 -18.98 9.70
N GLY A 323 8.96 -18.70 9.25
CA GLY A 323 7.85 -19.64 9.23
C GLY A 323 7.01 -19.67 10.51
N GLU A 324 7.21 -18.74 11.44
CA GLU A 324 6.35 -18.63 12.63
C GLU A 324 4.96 -18.10 12.25
N THR A 325 3.94 -18.62 12.91
CA THR A 325 2.57 -18.09 12.92
C THR A 325 2.43 -16.92 13.91
N MET A 326 1.33 -16.18 13.83
CA MET A 326 1.03 -15.12 14.81
C MET A 326 0.96 -15.67 16.24
N ALA A 327 0.35 -16.83 16.44
CA ALA A 327 0.25 -17.46 17.76
C ALA A 327 1.62 -17.85 18.32
N GLU A 328 2.49 -18.43 17.49
CA GLU A 328 3.87 -18.77 17.88
C GLU A 328 4.69 -17.53 18.18
N TRP A 329 4.60 -16.49 17.33
CA TRP A 329 5.29 -15.24 17.57
C TRP A 329 4.87 -14.63 18.90
N LEU A 330 3.55 -14.49 19.16
CA LEU A 330 3.01 -13.97 20.42
C LEU A 330 3.56 -14.71 21.65
N ALA A 331 3.59 -16.05 21.58
CA ALA A 331 4.04 -16.92 22.65
C ALA A 331 5.57 -16.93 22.85
N ASN A 332 6.35 -16.58 21.81
CA ASN A 332 7.81 -16.67 21.87
C ASN A 332 8.42 -15.67 22.89
N LYS A 333 9.69 -15.88 23.24
CA LYS A 333 10.40 -15.12 24.29
C LYS A 333 10.81 -13.69 23.88
N GLU A 334 10.64 -13.30 22.61
CA GLU A 334 11.00 -11.95 22.16
C GLU A 334 10.26 -10.88 22.98
N PRO A 335 10.88 -9.70 23.21
CA PRO A 335 10.28 -8.62 23.97
C PRO A 335 9.12 -7.98 23.19
N LYS A 336 7.94 -7.94 23.82
CA LYS A 336 6.68 -7.43 23.25
C LYS A 336 6.02 -6.33 24.09
N GLY A 337 6.76 -5.74 25.03
CA GLY A 337 6.21 -4.74 25.95
C GLY A 337 5.01 -5.30 26.73
N LYS A 338 3.87 -4.60 26.62
CA LYS A 338 2.59 -4.94 27.24
C LYS A 338 1.68 -5.78 26.34
N LEU A 339 2.12 -6.12 25.13
CA LEU A 339 1.30 -6.93 24.22
C LEU A 339 1.03 -8.32 24.83
N PRO A 340 -0.22 -8.79 24.83
CA PRO A 340 -0.57 -10.13 25.29
C PRO A 340 0.21 -11.24 24.56
N ARG A 341 0.29 -12.42 25.19
CA ARG A 341 1.12 -13.55 24.72
C ARG A 341 0.33 -14.66 24.01
N ASP A 342 -0.98 -14.50 23.89
CA ASP A 342 -1.87 -15.41 23.18
C ASP A 342 -3.02 -14.63 22.52
N LEU A 343 -3.66 -15.25 21.52
CA LEU A 343 -4.69 -14.61 20.70
C LEU A 343 -5.96 -14.25 21.50
N LYS A 344 -6.33 -15.02 22.52
CA LYS A 344 -7.52 -14.75 23.33
C LYS A 344 -7.32 -13.51 24.19
N ALA A 345 -6.17 -13.43 24.86
CA ALA A 345 -5.79 -12.25 25.64
C ALA A 345 -5.58 -11.02 24.75
N LEU A 346 -5.05 -11.22 23.52
CA LEU A 346 -4.92 -10.16 22.52
C LEU A 346 -6.26 -9.54 22.15
N GLN A 347 -7.28 -10.35 21.85
CA GLN A 347 -8.62 -9.86 21.52
C GLN A 347 -9.25 -9.06 22.67
N ALA A 348 -9.11 -9.56 23.90
CA ALA A 348 -9.66 -8.87 25.08
C ALA A 348 -8.99 -7.52 25.33
N ASP A 349 -7.66 -7.46 25.24
CA ASP A 349 -6.89 -6.22 25.41
C ASP A 349 -7.12 -5.24 24.26
N TRP A 350 -7.29 -5.72 23.03
CA TRP A 350 -7.68 -4.91 21.87
C TRP A 350 -9.01 -4.18 22.10
N LEU A 351 -10.06 -4.89 22.54
CA LEU A 351 -11.35 -4.27 22.83
C LEU A 351 -11.24 -3.22 23.95
N SER A 352 -10.47 -3.51 25.00
CA SER A 352 -10.22 -2.56 26.09
C SER A 352 -9.43 -1.33 25.61
N TRP A 353 -8.44 -1.51 24.73
CA TRP A 353 -7.70 -0.41 24.12
C TRP A 353 -8.60 0.46 23.23
N LEU A 354 -9.47 -0.17 22.43
CA LEU A 354 -10.43 0.56 21.61
C LEU A 354 -11.35 1.45 22.46
N ASP A 355 -11.79 0.96 23.62
CA ASP A 355 -12.59 1.74 24.58
C ASP A 355 -11.88 3.02 25.05
N GLN A 356 -10.57 2.95 25.25
CA GLN A 356 -9.75 4.10 25.63
C GLN A 356 -9.48 5.01 24.42
N ARG A 357 -9.23 4.44 23.24
CA ARG A 357 -8.84 5.16 22.03
C ARG A 357 -9.99 5.96 21.41
N PHE A 358 -11.20 5.42 21.52
CA PHE A 358 -12.43 5.99 20.98
C PHE A 358 -13.47 6.09 22.11
N PRO A 359 -13.29 7.02 23.06
CA PRO A 359 -14.22 7.15 24.19
C PRO A 359 -15.63 7.47 23.69
N ALA A 360 -16.65 7.02 24.42
CA ALA A 360 -18.02 7.44 24.14
C ALA A 360 -18.12 8.97 24.29
N GLU A 361 -18.80 9.64 23.37
CA GLU A 361 -19.13 11.04 23.57
C GLU A 361 -20.02 11.15 24.82
N PRO A 362 -19.72 12.06 25.77
CA PRO A 362 -20.62 12.30 26.88
C PRO A 362 -21.97 12.72 26.32
N ALA A 363 -23.05 12.08 26.80
CA ALA A 363 -24.39 12.48 26.45
C ALA A 363 -24.53 13.99 26.65
N LYS A 364 -24.86 14.73 25.60
CA LYS A 364 -25.15 16.17 25.72
C LYS A 364 -26.24 16.30 26.78
N ALA A 365 -25.93 17.00 27.87
CA ALA A 365 -26.92 17.33 28.89
C ALA A 365 -28.10 18.01 28.19
N ALA A 366 -29.28 17.40 28.34
CA ALA A 366 -30.52 17.87 27.74
C ALA A 366 -30.98 19.19 28.34
#